data_AF-A0A8D3C634-F1
#
_entry.id   AF-A0A8D3C634-F1
#
_cell.length_a   1.000
_cell.length_b   1.000
_cell.length_c   1.000
_cell.angle_alpha   90.00
_cell.angle_beta   90.00
_cell.angle_gamma   90.00
#
_symmetry.space_group_name_H-M   'P 1'
#
loop_
_entity.id
_entity.type
_entity.pdbx_description
1 polymer ?
#
loop_
_entity_poly.entity_id
_entity_poly.type
_entity_poly.pdbx_seq_one_letter_code
_entity_poly.pdbx_strand_id
1 'polypeptide(L)'
;MLLSVVVVFFRVFKKASPNGKLTVYLGKRDFVDHVDLVEPVDGVVLIDPEYLKERKVFVTLTCAFRYGREDLDVLGLTFRKDLFVTNIQAFPPLPEEKKSLTRLQERLIKKLGELAYPFTFEIPLNLPCSVTLQPGPEDTGKACGVDFEVKSFCAENVEEKIHKRNSVRLVIRKVQYAPEKAGPQPTAETTRQFLMSDKPLHLEASLDKEIYYHGEPISVNVHVTNNTNKTVKKMKISVRQYADICLFNTAQYKCPVISSPRVLTRGRFRCSCFDSRSPFRASCFDSRSFHRLVF
;
A
#
# COMPACT_ATOMS: atom_id res chain seq x y z
N MET A 1 -41.65 20.27 8.01
CA MET A 1 -40.69 19.16 7.93
C MET A 1 -39.49 19.64 7.10
N LEU A 2 -38.53 20.33 7.73
CA LEU A 2 -37.31 20.81 7.07
C LEU A 2 -36.36 19.61 6.96
N LEU A 3 -36.30 18.99 5.79
CA LEU A 3 -35.26 18.02 5.45
C LEU A 3 -33.92 18.77 5.42
N SER A 4 -33.15 18.62 6.48
CA SER A 4 -31.75 19.03 6.56
C SER A 4 -30.97 18.36 5.43
N VAL A 5 -30.79 19.07 4.31
CA VAL A 5 -29.92 18.62 3.22
C VAL A 5 -28.49 18.70 3.74
N VAL A 6 -27.98 17.59 4.27
CA VAL A 6 -26.56 17.43 4.57
C VAL A 6 -25.82 17.44 3.24
N VAL A 7 -25.29 18.61 2.86
CA VAL A 7 -24.41 18.75 1.69
C VAL A 7 -23.07 18.12 2.06
N VAL A 8 -22.95 16.81 1.85
CA VAL A 8 -21.66 16.12 1.97
C VAL A 8 -20.78 16.56 0.81
N PHE A 9 -19.81 17.44 1.10
CA PHE A 9 -18.75 17.82 0.18
C PHE A 9 -17.77 16.64 0.03
N PHE A 10 -18.00 15.80 -0.98
CA PHE A 10 -17.01 14.81 -1.37
C PHE A 10 -15.87 15.51 -2.14
N ARG A 11 -14.64 15.39 -1.63
CA ARG A 11 -13.45 15.81 -2.36
C ARG A 11 -13.24 14.83 -3.52
N VAL A 12 -13.29 15.33 -4.75
CA VAL A 12 -13.08 14.52 -5.97
C VAL A 12 -11.73 14.85 -6.58
N PHE A 13 -10.97 13.82 -6.95
CA PHE A 13 -9.74 13.95 -7.69
C PHE A 13 -10.03 13.92 -9.17
N LYS A 14 -9.50 14.89 -9.92
CA LYS A 14 -9.62 14.92 -11.38
C LYS A 14 -8.25 15.02 -12.05
N LYS A 15 -8.11 14.38 -13.21
CA LYS A 15 -6.94 14.56 -14.07
C LYS A 15 -7.36 14.53 -15.52
N ALA A 16 -6.95 15.56 -16.27
CA ALA A 16 -7.18 15.65 -17.70
C ALA A 16 -6.00 15.07 -18.48
N SER A 17 -6.26 14.66 -19.71
CA SER A 17 -5.24 14.28 -20.68
C SER A 17 -4.47 15.52 -21.13
N PRO A 18 -3.23 15.37 -21.63
CA PRO A 18 -2.46 16.51 -22.12
C PRO A 18 -3.16 17.31 -23.23
N ASN A 19 -4.04 16.67 -24.01
CA ASN A 19 -4.87 17.36 -25.01
C ASN A 19 -6.19 17.94 -24.46
N GLY A 20 -6.52 17.72 -23.18
CA GLY A 20 -7.75 18.19 -22.54
C GLY A 20 -9.03 17.46 -22.96
N LYS A 21 -8.95 16.46 -23.85
CA LYS A 21 -10.13 15.79 -24.45
C LYS A 21 -10.69 14.63 -23.63
N LEU A 22 -9.91 14.11 -22.68
CA LEU A 22 -10.32 13.09 -21.72
C LEU A 22 -10.06 13.61 -20.30
N THR A 23 -11.02 13.47 -19.41
CA THR A 23 -10.82 13.79 -17.99
C THR A 23 -11.34 12.66 -17.11
N VAL A 24 -10.48 12.12 -16.25
CA VAL A 24 -10.85 11.07 -15.28
C VAL A 24 -11.14 11.71 -13.94
N TYR A 25 -12.23 11.28 -13.31
CA TYR A 25 -12.66 11.66 -11.97
C TYR A 25 -12.69 10.43 -11.06
N LEU A 26 -12.07 10.53 -9.89
CA LEU A 26 -12.07 9.50 -8.84
C LEU A 26 -12.51 10.12 -7.50
N GLY A 27 -13.28 9.39 -6.71
CA GLY A 27 -13.67 9.85 -5.36
C GLY A 27 -12.54 9.80 -4.34
N LYS A 28 -11.66 8.81 -4.48
CA LYS A 28 -10.54 8.55 -3.58
C LYS A 28 -9.35 8.03 -4.36
N ARG A 29 -8.17 8.14 -3.74
CA ARG A 29 -6.92 7.56 -4.27
C ARG A 29 -6.47 6.33 -3.49
N ASP A 30 -7.05 6.11 -2.32
CA ASP A 30 -6.70 5.03 -1.42
C ASP A 30 -7.92 4.13 -1.29
N PHE A 31 -7.74 2.86 -1.59
CA PHE A 31 -8.75 1.82 -1.57
C PHE A 31 -8.36 0.82 -0.50
N VAL A 32 -9.26 0.62 0.45
CA VAL A 32 -8.99 -0.21 1.62
C VAL A 32 -9.24 -1.68 1.29
N ASP A 33 -8.28 -2.52 1.66
CA ASP A 33 -8.40 -3.98 1.66
C ASP A 33 -8.73 -4.45 3.07
N HIS A 34 -9.92 -5.04 3.22
CA HIS A 34 -10.45 -5.60 4.47
C HIS A 34 -10.17 -7.09 4.62
N VAL A 35 -9.23 -7.67 3.85
CA VAL A 35 -8.91 -9.11 3.78
C VAL A 35 -9.99 -9.93 3.09
N ASP A 36 -11.26 -9.73 3.45
CA ASP A 36 -12.41 -10.42 2.85
C ASP A 36 -12.94 -9.71 1.60
N LEU A 37 -12.76 -8.38 1.55
CA LEU A 37 -13.25 -7.52 0.46
C LEU A 37 -12.28 -6.35 0.25
N VAL A 38 -12.01 -6.02 -1.02
CA VAL A 38 -11.36 -4.77 -1.39
C VAL A 38 -12.42 -3.77 -1.83
N GLU A 39 -12.31 -2.53 -1.35
CA GLU A 39 -13.18 -1.45 -1.81
C GLU A 39 -13.05 -1.27 -3.34
N PRO A 40 -14.17 -1.27 -4.09
CA PRO A 40 -14.13 -1.12 -5.54
C PRO A 40 -13.65 0.28 -5.94
N VAL A 41 -12.97 0.35 -7.09
CA VAL A 41 -12.52 1.60 -7.70
C VAL A 41 -13.65 2.17 -8.54
N ASP A 42 -14.32 3.19 -8.02
CA ASP A 42 -15.39 3.89 -8.72
C ASP A 42 -14.93 5.25 -9.26
N GLY A 43 -15.30 5.52 -10.52
CA GLY A 43 -14.96 6.76 -11.18
C GLY A 43 -15.85 7.08 -12.37
N VAL A 44 -15.60 8.25 -12.95
CA VAL A 44 -16.28 8.74 -14.16
C VAL A 44 -15.25 9.31 -15.12
N VAL A 45 -15.39 9.01 -16.40
CA VAL A 45 -14.60 9.62 -17.47
C VAL A 45 -15.49 10.60 -18.23
N LEU A 46 -15.04 11.84 -18.31
CA LEU A 46 -15.61 12.85 -19.19
C LEU A 46 -14.89 12.79 -20.54
N ILE A 47 -15.67 12.68 -21.61
CA ILE A 47 -15.15 12.53 -22.96
C ILE A 47 -15.66 13.66 -23.84
N ASP A 48 -14.77 14.23 -24.66
CA ASP A 48 -15.15 15.19 -25.69
C ASP A 48 -15.55 14.46 -27.00
N PRO A 49 -16.84 14.50 -27.40
CA PRO A 49 -17.35 13.77 -28.57
C PRO A 49 -16.76 14.26 -29.89
N GLU A 50 -16.36 15.53 -29.99
CA GLU A 50 -15.74 16.08 -31.20
C GLU A 50 -14.40 15.40 -31.51
N TYR A 51 -13.72 14.91 -30.47
CA TYR A 51 -12.45 14.22 -30.60
C TYR A 51 -12.59 12.73 -30.93
N LEU A 52 -13.74 12.12 -30.59
CA LEU A 52 -13.94 10.67 -30.61
C LEU A 52 -13.98 10.09 -32.02
N LYS A 53 -14.62 10.76 -33.00
CA LYS A 53 -14.82 10.21 -34.36
C LYS A 53 -15.25 8.73 -34.30
N GLU A 54 -14.42 7.80 -34.79
CA GLU A 54 -14.65 6.33 -34.77
C GLU A 54 -13.88 5.59 -33.67
N ARG A 55 -13.20 6.31 -32.77
CA ARG A 55 -12.36 5.72 -31.72
C ARG A 55 -13.16 5.40 -30.47
N LYS A 56 -12.69 4.40 -29.74
CA LYS A 56 -13.26 3.94 -28.47
C LYS A 56 -12.46 4.51 -27.31
N VAL A 57 -13.08 4.57 -26.13
CA VAL A 57 -12.41 4.96 -24.89
C VAL A 57 -12.40 3.78 -23.95
N PHE A 58 -11.18 3.40 -23.57
CA PHE A 58 -10.93 2.34 -22.62
C PHE A 58 -10.40 2.94 -21.32
N VAL A 59 -10.81 2.32 -20.22
CA VAL A 59 -10.23 2.54 -18.89
C VAL A 59 -9.61 1.23 -18.46
N THR A 60 -8.38 1.29 -17.98
CA THR A 60 -7.59 0.11 -17.63
C THR A 60 -7.05 0.27 -16.22
N LEU A 61 -7.33 -0.70 -15.38
CA LEU A 61 -6.71 -0.85 -14.07
C LEU A 61 -5.51 -1.79 -14.20
N THR A 62 -4.32 -1.29 -13.86
CA THR A 62 -3.08 -2.05 -13.91
C THR A 62 -2.44 -2.11 -12.54
N CYS A 63 -2.18 -3.30 -12.03
CA CYS A 63 -1.26 -3.53 -10.92
C CYS A 63 0.09 -3.91 -11.51
N ALA A 64 1.10 -3.08 -11.32
CA ALA A 64 2.44 -3.32 -11.85
C ALA A 64 3.47 -3.38 -10.74
N PHE A 65 4.32 -4.41 -10.79
CA PHE A 65 5.55 -4.45 -10.03
C PHE A 65 6.64 -3.73 -10.83
N ARG A 66 7.31 -2.79 -10.18
CA ARG A 66 8.39 -1.98 -10.75
C ARG A 66 9.68 -2.28 -10.02
N TYR A 67 10.72 -2.51 -10.80
CA TYR A 67 12.08 -2.68 -10.35
C TYR A 67 13.00 -1.92 -11.32
N GLY A 68 13.44 -0.72 -10.95
CA GLY A 68 14.01 0.17 -11.97
C GLY A 68 14.18 1.62 -11.54
N ARG A 69 15.04 2.36 -12.26
CA ARG A 69 15.05 3.83 -12.22
C ARG A 69 14.12 4.32 -13.33
N GLU A 70 13.13 5.17 -13.03
CA GLU A 70 12.20 5.71 -14.05
C GLU A 70 12.93 6.58 -15.11
N ASP A 71 14.11 7.12 -14.78
CA ASP A 71 14.86 8.07 -15.63
C ASP A 71 15.83 7.40 -16.63
N LEU A 72 16.01 6.07 -16.57
CA LEU A 72 16.95 5.30 -17.42
C LEU A 72 16.25 4.59 -18.59
N ASP A 73 15.19 5.20 -19.15
CA ASP A 73 14.45 4.71 -20.32
C ASP A 73 15.32 4.55 -21.60
N VAL A 74 16.59 4.99 -21.58
CA VAL A 74 17.52 4.99 -22.73
C VAL A 74 18.46 3.76 -22.73
N LEU A 75 18.61 3.03 -21.61
CA LEU A 75 19.58 1.92 -21.47
C LEU A 75 18.95 0.56 -21.08
N GLY A 76 17.62 0.43 -21.10
CA GLY A 76 16.96 -0.89 -21.17
C GLY A 76 16.96 -1.76 -19.91
N LEU A 77 17.09 -1.19 -18.70
CA LEU A 77 17.12 -1.96 -17.43
C LEU A 77 16.00 -1.56 -16.44
N THR A 78 14.82 -1.22 -16.96
CA THR A 78 13.59 -1.08 -16.18
C THR A 78 12.77 -2.37 -16.31
N PHE A 79 12.71 -3.13 -15.22
CA PHE A 79 11.84 -4.30 -15.15
C PHE A 79 10.49 -3.86 -14.61
N ARG A 80 9.51 -3.76 -15.50
CA ARG A 80 8.10 -3.61 -15.17
C ARG A 80 7.41 -4.92 -15.49
N LYS A 81 6.79 -5.54 -14.49
CA LYS A 81 5.93 -6.70 -14.68
C LYS A 81 4.51 -6.32 -14.28
N ASP A 82 3.61 -6.37 -15.24
CA ASP A 82 2.18 -6.19 -14.95
C ASP A 82 1.68 -7.49 -14.29
N LEU A 83 1.28 -7.37 -13.02
CA LEU A 83 0.75 -8.48 -12.22
C LEU A 83 -0.72 -8.71 -12.50
N PHE A 84 -1.43 -7.62 -12.82
CA PHE A 84 -2.86 -7.65 -13.12
C PHE A 84 -3.21 -6.50 -14.06
N VAL A 85 -4.05 -6.79 -15.05
CA VAL A 85 -4.59 -5.81 -15.98
C VAL A 85 -6.06 -6.14 -16.19
N THR A 86 -6.93 -5.14 -16.03
CA THR A 86 -8.35 -5.25 -16.37
C THR A 86 -8.77 -4.03 -17.15
N ASN A 87 -9.53 -4.25 -18.22
CA ASN A 87 -9.92 -3.21 -19.17
C ASN A 87 -11.45 -3.13 -19.21
N ILE A 88 -11.99 -1.92 -19.18
CA ILE A 88 -13.41 -1.61 -19.33
C ILE A 88 -13.56 -0.65 -20.50
N GLN A 89 -14.53 -0.90 -21.38
CA GLN A 89 -14.87 0.01 -22.47
C GLN A 89 -15.89 1.04 -21.97
N ALA A 90 -15.43 2.27 -21.71
CA ALA A 90 -16.31 3.35 -21.26
C ALA A 90 -17.15 3.93 -22.41
N PHE A 91 -16.60 3.99 -23.63
CA PHE A 91 -17.33 4.44 -24.82
C PHE A 91 -16.92 3.64 -26.06
N PRO A 92 -17.88 3.21 -26.91
CA PRO A 92 -19.32 3.25 -26.69
C PRO A 92 -19.75 2.30 -25.55
N PRO A 93 -20.78 2.64 -24.76
CA PRO A 93 -21.20 1.81 -23.62
C PRO A 93 -21.76 0.48 -24.13
N LEU A 94 -21.29 -0.62 -23.54
CA LEU A 94 -21.75 -1.96 -23.90
C LEU A 94 -23.13 -2.26 -23.26
N PRO A 95 -24.05 -2.98 -23.94
CA PRO A 95 -25.40 -3.24 -23.42
C PRO A 95 -25.44 -4.06 -22.13
N GLU A 96 -24.43 -4.91 -21.91
CA GLU A 96 -24.40 -5.89 -20.81
C GLU A 96 -23.84 -5.32 -19.48
N GLU A 97 -23.26 -4.12 -19.48
CA GLU A 97 -22.52 -3.56 -18.33
C GLU A 97 -23.27 -2.45 -17.57
N LYS A 98 -24.60 -2.47 -17.50
CA LYS A 98 -25.34 -1.54 -16.61
C LYS A 98 -25.26 -2.00 -15.15
N LYS A 99 -24.05 -1.96 -14.58
CA LYS A 99 -23.85 -2.07 -13.13
C LYS A 99 -24.57 -0.91 -12.43
N SER A 100 -25.09 -1.15 -11.23
CA SER A 100 -25.71 -0.11 -10.41
C SER A 100 -24.72 1.01 -10.14
N LEU A 101 -25.11 2.25 -10.41
CA LEU A 101 -24.25 3.42 -10.22
C LEU A 101 -24.00 3.68 -8.73
N THR A 102 -22.78 4.10 -8.40
CA THR A 102 -22.49 4.57 -7.04
C THR A 102 -23.07 5.97 -6.82
N ARG A 103 -23.35 6.32 -5.55
CA ARG A 103 -23.79 7.68 -5.17
C ARG A 103 -22.86 8.78 -5.69
N LEU A 104 -21.56 8.47 -5.82
CA LEU A 104 -20.56 9.37 -6.37
C LEU A 104 -20.73 9.55 -7.88
N GLN A 105 -20.89 8.45 -8.62
CA GLN A 105 -21.11 8.46 -10.06
C GLN A 105 -22.40 9.22 -10.41
N GLU A 106 -23.50 8.97 -9.71
CA GLU A 106 -24.77 9.69 -9.92
C GLU A 106 -24.61 11.21 -9.78
N ARG A 107 -23.91 11.66 -8.75
CA ARG A 107 -23.64 13.09 -8.51
C ARG A 107 -22.72 13.69 -9.57
N LEU A 108 -21.70 12.94 -10.00
CA LEU A 108 -20.77 13.38 -11.03
C LEU A 108 -21.43 13.47 -12.40
N ILE A 109 -22.25 12.48 -12.77
CA ILE A 109 -23.00 12.49 -14.03
C ILE A 109 -23.99 13.66 -14.04
N LYS A 110 -24.74 13.89 -12.95
CA LYS A 110 -25.62 15.06 -12.82
C LYS A 110 -24.88 16.40 -12.95
N LYS A 111 -23.61 16.47 -12.52
CA LYS A 111 -22.81 17.69 -12.55
C LYS A 111 -22.07 17.91 -13.88
N LEU A 112 -21.61 16.84 -14.51
CA LEU A 112 -20.76 16.87 -15.71
C LEU A 112 -21.56 16.75 -17.01
N GLY A 113 -22.79 16.25 -16.95
CA GLY A 113 -23.69 16.09 -18.09
C GLY A 113 -23.61 14.70 -18.75
N GLU A 114 -24.20 14.59 -19.94
CA GLU A 114 -24.40 13.33 -20.67
C GLU A 114 -23.12 12.72 -21.23
N LEU A 115 -22.03 13.49 -21.28
CA LEU A 115 -20.72 13.07 -21.77
C LEU A 115 -19.86 12.37 -20.70
N ALA A 116 -20.46 12.09 -19.54
CA ALA A 116 -19.82 11.52 -18.38
C ALA A 116 -20.14 10.03 -18.27
N TYR A 117 -19.16 9.18 -18.58
CA TYR A 117 -19.31 7.73 -18.61
C TYR A 117 -18.74 7.11 -17.32
N PRO A 118 -19.55 6.37 -16.54
CA PRO A 118 -19.11 5.73 -15.30
C PRO A 118 -18.26 4.48 -15.58
N PHE A 119 -17.35 4.16 -14.68
CA PHE A 119 -16.63 2.90 -14.65
C PHE A 119 -16.41 2.44 -13.20
N THR A 120 -16.36 1.13 -13.00
CA THR A 120 -16.13 0.52 -11.70
C THR A 120 -15.22 -0.71 -11.85
N PHE A 121 -14.09 -0.74 -11.15
CA PHE A 121 -13.24 -1.92 -11.08
C PHE A 121 -13.33 -2.62 -9.73
N GLU A 122 -13.37 -3.94 -9.76
CA GLU A 122 -13.23 -4.79 -8.59
C GLU A 122 -11.78 -5.30 -8.54
N ILE A 123 -11.09 -5.02 -7.44
CA ILE A 123 -9.70 -5.46 -7.24
C ILE A 123 -9.72 -6.86 -6.62
N PRO A 124 -9.12 -7.88 -7.26
CA PRO A 124 -9.00 -9.21 -6.67
C PRO A 124 -8.22 -9.21 -5.34
N LEU A 125 -8.65 -10.09 -4.43
CA LEU A 125 -8.08 -10.20 -3.07
C LEU A 125 -6.63 -10.72 -3.07
N ASN A 126 -6.28 -11.55 -4.06
CA ASN A 126 -4.94 -12.14 -4.19
C ASN A 126 -3.85 -11.17 -4.68
N LEU A 127 -4.20 -9.92 -4.99
CA LEU A 127 -3.23 -8.92 -5.42
C LEU A 127 -2.49 -8.27 -4.24
N PRO A 128 -1.18 -8.02 -4.36
CA PRO A 128 -0.41 -7.35 -3.33
C PRO A 128 -0.90 -5.91 -3.07
N CYS A 129 -0.66 -5.40 -1.87
CA CYS A 129 -0.90 -3.99 -1.54
C CYS A 129 0.17 -3.06 -2.13
N SER A 130 -0.12 -1.76 -2.15
CA SER A 130 0.74 -0.74 -2.78
C SER A 130 1.97 -0.36 -1.94
N VAL A 131 3.00 -1.19 -2.02
CA VAL A 131 4.24 -1.04 -1.24
C VAL A 131 5.37 -0.48 -2.10
N THR A 132 6.13 0.47 -1.56
CA THR A 132 7.36 0.99 -2.18
C THR A 132 8.55 0.88 -1.22
N LEU A 133 9.60 0.22 -1.67
CA LEU A 133 10.91 0.16 -1.04
C LEU A 133 11.70 1.41 -1.45
N GLN A 134 12.01 2.25 -0.47
CA GLN A 134 12.93 3.37 -0.68
C GLN A 134 14.38 2.91 -0.42
N PRO A 135 15.30 3.07 -1.38
CA PRO A 135 16.69 2.72 -1.18
C PRO A 135 17.38 3.65 -0.17
N GLY A 136 18.42 3.15 0.49
CA GLY A 136 19.29 3.96 1.35
C GLY A 136 20.15 4.94 0.53
N PRO A 137 20.72 5.98 1.16
CA PRO A 137 21.55 6.98 0.47
C PRO A 137 22.88 6.41 -0.10
N GLU A 138 23.39 5.31 0.46
CA GLU A 138 24.57 4.60 -0.08
C GLU A 138 24.19 3.46 -1.04
N ASP A 139 22.92 3.05 -1.03
CA ASP A 139 22.38 2.16 -2.04
C ASP A 139 22.04 2.99 -3.28
N THR A 140 22.90 2.89 -4.29
CA THR A 140 22.53 3.26 -5.68
C THR A 140 21.42 2.35 -6.25
N GLY A 141 20.95 1.38 -5.45
CA GLY A 141 19.84 0.49 -5.71
C GLY A 141 18.52 1.24 -5.95
N LYS A 142 17.72 0.68 -6.85
CA LYS A 142 16.55 1.31 -7.48
C LYS A 142 15.31 1.24 -6.59
N ALA A 143 14.42 2.23 -6.67
CA ALA A 143 13.10 2.15 -6.04
C ALA A 143 12.34 0.93 -6.59
N CYS A 144 11.87 0.07 -5.69
CA CYS A 144 11.14 -1.13 -6.03
C CYS A 144 9.76 -1.07 -5.39
N GLY A 145 8.71 -1.45 -6.10
CA GLY A 145 7.38 -1.40 -5.52
C GLY A 145 6.27 -1.94 -6.39
N VAL A 146 5.11 -2.09 -5.77
CA VAL A 146 3.85 -2.41 -6.41
C VAL A 146 3.03 -1.12 -6.47
N ASP A 147 2.69 -0.71 -7.68
CA ASP A 147 1.83 0.45 -7.92
C ASP A 147 0.54 0.01 -8.61
N PHE A 148 -0.58 0.62 -8.22
CA PHE A 148 -1.83 0.51 -8.96
C PHE A 148 -2.05 1.76 -9.80
N GLU A 149 -2.47 1.56 -11.03
CA GLU A 149 -2.63 2.61 -12.02
C GLU A 149 -3.98 2.49 -12.70
N VAL A 150 -4.76 3.56 -12.64
CA VAL A 150 -5.94 3.76 -13.48
C VAL A 150 -5.51 4.60 -14.67
N LYS A 151 -5.58 4.01 -15.87
CA LYS A 151 -5.24 4.67 -17.11
C LYS A 151 -6.45 4.71 -18.03
N SER A 152 -6.79 5.88 -18.56
CA SER A 152 -7.83 6.02 -19.58
C SER A 152 -7.19 6.48 -20.89
N PHE A 153 -7.65 5.95 -22.02
CA PHE A 153 -7.11 6.34 -23.33
C PHE A 153 -8.14 6.17 -24.45
N CYS A 154 -7.96 6.95 -25.51
CA CYS A 154 -8.66 6.75 -26.78
C CYS A 154 -7.84 5.83 -27.69
N ALA A 155 -8.44 4.76 -28.21
CA ALA A 155 -7.84 3.86 -29.19
C ALA A 155 -8.93 3.20 -30.04
N GLU A 156 -8.58 2.64 -31.20
CA GLU A 156 -9.55 1.84 -31.98
C GLU A 156 -9.70 0.45 -31.37
N ASN A 157 -8.57 -0.13 -30.94
CA ASN A 157 -8.48 -1.44 -30.30
C ASN A 157 -7.70 -1.37 -28.98
N VAL A 158 -7.94 -2.34 -28.09
CA VAL A 158 -7.29 -2.41 -26.77
C VAL A 158 -5.78 -2.68 -26.87
N GLU A 159 -5.36 -3.38 -27.92
CA GLU A 159 -3.97 -3.79 -28.16
C GLU A 159 -3.13 -2.72 -28.87
N GLU A 160 -3.76 -1.62 -29.30
CA GLU A 160 -3.08 -0.54 -30.02
C GLU A 160 -2.11 0.21 -29.11
N LYS A 161 -1.01 0.69 -29.68
CA LYS A 161 0.00 1.45 -28.94
C LYS A 161 -0.58 2.79 -28.46
N ILE A 162 -0.80 2.88 -27.16
CA ILE A 162 -1.41 4.06 -26.52
C ILE A 162 -0.49 5.28 -26.63
N HIS A 163 -1.00 6.38 -27.18
CA HIS A 163 -0.27 7.66 -27.24
C HIS A 163 -0.30 8.40 -25.88
N LYS A 164 0.83 9.02 -25.49
CA LYS A 164 0.90 9.80 -24.22
C LYS A 164 0.00 11.04 -24.24
N ARG A 165 -0.29 11.60 -25.42
CA ARG A 165 -1.08 12.83 -25.59
C ARG A 165 -2.59 12.63 -25.37
N ASN A 166 -3.11 11.44 -25.69
CA ASN A 166 -4.53 11.09 -25.59
C ASN A 166 -4.81 10.11 -24.43
N SER A 167 -3.89 9.98 -23.48
CA SER A 167 -4.06 9.14 -22.31
C SER A 167 -3.93 9.93 -21.01
N VAL A 168 -4.70 9.49 -20.01
CA VAL A 168 -4.64 9.99 -18.63
C VAL A 168 -4.17 8.84 -17.75
N ARG A 169 -3.23 9.12 -16.86
CA ARG A 169 -2.69 8.18 -15.90
C ARG A 169 -2.88 8.70 -14.48
N LEU A 170 -3.59 7.96 -13.63
CA LEU A 170 -3.76 8.23 -12.21
C LEU A 170 -3.22 7.05 -11.41
N VAL A 171 -2.30 7.31 -10.48
CA VAL A 171 -1.83 6.29 -9.53
C VAL A 171 -2.82 6.25 -8.36
N ILE A 172 -3.24 5.05 -8.01
CA ILE A 172 -4.07 4.76 -6.84
C ILE A 172 -3.32 3.78 -5.93
N ARG A 173 -3.78 3.64 -4.69
CA ARG A 173 -3.15 2.81 -3.67
C ARG A 173 -4.15 1.81 -3.13
N LYS A 174 -3.72 0.55 -3.04
CA LYS A 174 -4.40 -0.51 -2.29
C LYS A 174 -3.75 -0.60 -0.91
N VAL A 175 -4.49 -0.27 0.14
CA VAL A 175 -3.99 -0.18 1.53
C VAL A 175 -4.70 -1.22 2.37
N GLN A 176 -3.94 -2.04 3.12
CA GLN A 176 -4.53 -3.05 3.99
C GLN A 176 -4.98 -2.45 5.33
N TYR A 177 -6.23 -2.70 5.70
CA TYR A 177 -6.71 -2.42 7.05
C TYR A 177 -6.51 -3.64 7.94
N ALA A 178 -6.04 -3.41 9.17
CA ALA A 178 -5.86 -4.48 10.11
C ALA A 178 -7.23 -4.99 10.60
N PRO A 179 -7.41 -6.31 10.79
CA PRO A 179 -8.66 -6.87 11.28
C PRO A 179 -9.01 -6.31 12.67
N GLU A 180 -10.31 -6.18 12.96
CA GLU A 180 -10.80 -5.62 14.23
C GLU A 180 -10.54 -6.54 15.43
N LYS A 181 -10.45 -7.85 15.19
CA LYS A 181 -10.16 -8.83 16.24
C LYS A 181 -8.66 -8.93 16.47
N ALA A 182 -8.19 -8.36 17.59
CA ALA A 182 -6.85 -8.62 18.07
C ALA A 182 -6.72 -10.10 18.46
N GLY A 183 -5.68 -10.77 17.97
CA GLY A 183 -5.38 -12.13 18.39
C GLY A 183 -4.69 -12.20 19.75
N PRO A 184 -4.20 -13.39 20.13
CA PRO A 184 -3.59 -13.60 21.43
C PRO A 184 -2.30 -12.79 21.60
N GLN A 185 -1.94 -12.55 22.87
CA GLN A 185 -0.72 -11.84 23.21
C GLN A 185 0.52 -12.56 22.64
N PRO A 186 1.36 -11.91 21.81
CA PRO A 186 2.57 -12.54 21.31
C PRO A 186 3.57 -12.76 22.45
N THR A 187 3.95 -14.02 22.67
CA THR A 187 4.94 -14.42 23.68
C THR A 187 5.99 -15.34 23.07
N ALA A 188 7.26 -15.10 23.39
CA ALA A 188 8.37 -15.95 22.98
C ALA A 188 9.28 -16.24 24.17
N GLU A 189 9.57 -17.52 24.40
CA GLU A 189 10.51 -17.97 25.43
C GLU A 189 11.70 -18.69 24.82
N THR A 190 12.86 -18.52 25.44
CA THR A 190 14.07 -19.24 25.07
C THR A 190 14.90 -19.55 26.29
N THR A 191 15.49 -20.74 26.31
CA THR A 191 16.38 -21.19 27.37
C THR A 191 17.76 -21.41 26.79
N ARG A 192 18.78 -20.79 27.37
CA ARG A 192 20.17 -20.94 26.92
C ARG A 192 21.02 -21.58 28.00
N GLN A 193 21.70 -22.66 27.62
CA GLN A 193 22.70 -23.33 28.43
C GLN A 193 24.11 -22.89 27.98
N PHE A 194 25.06 -22.85 28.91
CA PHE A 194 26.44 -22.48 28.63
C PHE A 194 27.36 -23.63 29.02
N LEU A 195 28.38 -23.93 28.21
CA LEU A 195 29.34 -25.03 28.41
C LEU A 195 30.07 -25.04 29.78
N MET A 196 30.08 -23.93 30.52
CA MET A 196 30.73 -23.78 31.84
C MET A 196 29.77 -23.31 32.94
N SER A 197 28.46 -23.56 32.78
CA SER A 197 27.43 -23.28 33.78
C SER A 197 26.38 -24.37 33.73
N ASP A 198 26.25 -25.14 34.81
CA ASP A 198 25.29 -26.25 34.91
C ASP A 198 23.84 -25.78 35.02
N LYS A 199 23.63 -24.48 35.24
CA LYS A 199 22.31 -23.86 35.35
C LYS A 199 21.97 -23.07 34.07
N PRO A 200 20.69 -23.08 33.64
CA PRO A 200 20.23 -22.37 32.44
C PRO A 200 19.93 -20.87 32.67
N LEU A 201 19.94 -20.10 31.59
CA LEU A 201 19.38 -18.75 31.51
C LEU A 201 18.04 -18.82 30.77
N HIS A 202 16.95 -18.45 31.45
CA HIS A 202 15.63 -18.34 30.80
C HIS A 202 15.36 -16.88 30.45
N LEU A 203 14.92 -16.67 29.22
CA LEU A 203 14.50 -15.38 28.68
C LEU A 203 13.10 -15.53 28.09
N GLU A 204 12.17 -14.74 28.58
CA GLU A 204 10.81 -14.66 28.07
C GLU A 204 10.54 -13.22 27.66
N ALA A 205 9.93 -13.02 26.50
CA ALA A 205 9.51 -11.72 26.01
C ALA A 205 8.06 -11.77 25.55
N SER A 206 7.27 -10.75 25.91
CA SER A 206 5.89 -10.62 25.49
C SER A 206 5.56 -9.19 25.04
N LEU A 207 4.69 -9.07 24.05
CA LEU A 207 4.14 -7.79 23.55
C LEU A 207 2.77 -7.55 24.15
N ASP A 208 2.29 -6.31 24.25
CA ASP A 208 0.92 -6.05 24.76
C ASP A 208 -0.17 -6.40 23.75
N LYS A 209 0.12 -6.19 22.46
CA LYS A 209 -0.79 -6.48 21.34
C LYS A 209 -0.06 -7.19 20.21
N GLU A 210 -0.82 -7.90 19.39
CA GLU A 210 -0.35 -8.46 18.12
C GLU A 210 -0.32 -7.40 17.02
N ILE A 211 -1.36 -6.57 16.95
CA ILE A 211 -1.54 -5.56 15.90
C ILE A 211 -1.33 -4.17 16.50
N TYR A 212 -0.49 -3.36 15.86
CA TYR A 212 -0.24 -1.96 16.23
C TYR A 212 -0.63 -1.02 15.09
N TYR A 213 -1.07 0.17 15.47
CA TYR A 213 -1.24 1.27 14.52
C TYR A 213 0.02 2.13 14.43
N HIS A 214 0.18 2.84 13.32
CA HIS A 214 1.32 3.75 13.21
C HIS A 214 1.22 4.88 14.21
N GLY A 215 2.35 5.22 14.82
CA GLY A 215 2.39 6.17 15.93
C GLY A 215 2.05 5.56 17.28
N GLU A 216 1.51 4.33 17.32
CA GLU A 216 1.20 3.66 18.58
C GLU A 216 2.48 3.11 19.23
N PRO A 217 2.68 3.37 20.53
CA PRO A 217 3.84 2.84 21.23
C PRO A 217 3.73 1.34 21.45
N ILE A 218 4.77 0.61 21.06
CA ILE A 218 4.90 -0.83 21.29
C ILE A 218 5.38 -1.06 22.71
N SER A 219 4.68 -1.87 23.52
CA SER A 219 5.13 -2.21 24.88
C SER A 219 5.73 -3.62 24.91
N VAL A 220 7.02 -3.71 25.21
CA VAL A 220 7.74 -4.99 25.33
C VAL A 220 7.99 -5.32 26.79
N ASN A 221 7.48 -6.46 27.25
CA ASN A 221 7.78 -7.04 28.55
C ASN A 221 8.90 -8.08 28.37
N VAL A 222 9.96 -8.00 29.17
CA VAL A 222 11.05 -8.96 29.13
C VAL A 222 11.30 -9.50 30.53
N HIS A 223 11.19 -10.81 30.68
CA HIS A 223 11.48 -11.53 31.90
C HIS A 223 12.78 -12.33 31.75
N VAL A 224 13.74 -12.08 32.63
CA VAL A 224 15.06 -12.75 32.62
C VAL A 224 15.25 -13.48 33.93
N THR A 225 15.26 -14.81 33.87
CA THR A 225 15.57 -15.68 35.01
C THR A 225 16.96 -16.26 34.82
N ASN A 226 17.94 -15.58 35.42
CA ASN A 226 19.34 -15.97 35.33
C ASN A 226 19.75 -16.84 36.52
N ASN A 227 19.74 -18.16 36.30
CA ASN A 227 20.26 -19.12 37.28
C ASN A 227 21.75 -19.43 37.04
N THR A 228 22.37 -18.85 36.02
CA THR A 228 23.76 -19.10 35.62
C THR A 228 24.77 -18.36 36.49
N ASN A 229 26.04 -18.76 36.42
CA ASN A 229 27.15 -18.03 37.02
C ASN A 229 27.62 -16.79 36.20
N LYS A 230 27.01 -16.53 35.04
CA LYS A 230 27.38 -15.42 34.14
C LYS A 230 26.47 -14.20 34.35
N THR A 231 27.04 -13.00 34.21
CA THR A 231 26.29 -11.74 34.34
C THR A 231 25.84 -11.20 32.99
N VAL A 232 24.60 -10.70 32.92
CA VAL A 232 24.06 -10.06 31.71
C VAL A 232 24.53 -8.61 31.68
N LYS A 233 25.40 -8.26 30.72
CA LYS A 233 26.01 -6.92 30.62
C LYS A 233 25.10 -5.87 29.98
N LYS A 234 24.35 -6.24 28.94
CA LYS A 234 23.56 -5.32 28.13
C LYS A 234 22.36 -6.04 27.53
N MET A 235 21.24 -5.34 27.41
CA MET A 235 20.07 -5.80 26.68
C MET A 235 19.80 -4.83 25.52
N LYS A 236 19.59 -5.38 24.32
CA LYS A 236 19.27 -4.57 23.12
C LYS A 236 17.92 -5.02 22.59
N ILE A 237 16.96 -4.10 22.53
CA ILE A 237 15.67 -4.31 21.89
C ILE A 237 15.73 -3.64 20.52
N SER A 238 15.35 -4.37 19.47
CA SER A 238 15.30 -3.83 18.11
C SER A 238 14.06 -4.32 17.38
N VAL A 239 13.36 -3.39 16.74
CA VAL A 239 12.30 -3.68 15.78
C VAL A 239 12.93 -3.76 14.41
N ARG A 240 12.69 -4.87 13.70
CA ARG A 240 13.25 -5.14 12.37
C ARG A 240 12.11 -5.40 11.41
N GLN A 241 12.18 -4.76 10.26
CA GLN A 241 11.29 -5.03 9.14
C GLN A 241 11.98 -6.01 8.21
N TYR A 242 11.22 -7.02 7.80
CA TYR A 242 11.61 -8.00 6.80
C TYR A 242 10.76 -7.76 5.56
N ALA A 243 11.41 -7.65 4.41
CA ALA A 243 10.76 -7.45 3.13
C ALA A 243 11.29 -8.48 2.13
N ASP A 244 10.45 -9.48 1.85
CA ASP A 244 10.79 -10.59 0.98
C ASP A 244 10.17 -10.37 -0.40
N ILE A 245 11.01 -10.31 -1.43
CA ILE A 245 10.57 -10.13 -2.83
C ILE A 245 10.56 -11.49 -3.52
N CYS A 246 9.39 -11.98 -3.90
CA CYS A 246 9.22 -13.35 -4.42
C CYS A 246 9.08 -13.48 -5.95
N LEU A 247 9.31 -12.41 -6.73
CA LEU A 247 8.93 -12.40 -8.17
C LEU A 247 10.00 -12.93 -9.13
N PHE A 248 11.28 -12.57 -8.95
CA PHE A 248 12.34 -12.85 -9.94
C PHE A 248 13.63 -13.36 -9.31
N ASN A 249 14.07 -12.71 -8.22
CA ASN A 249 15.12 -13.19 -7.36
C ASN A 249 14.60 -13.07 -5.93
N THR A 250 14.70 -14.14 -5.15
CA THR A 250 14.32 -14.14 -3.74
C THR A 250 15.33 -13.30 -2.96
N ALA A 251 15.05 -12.01 -2.88
CA ALA A 251 15.82 -11.07 -2.08
C ALA A 251 15.07 -10.80 -0.78
N GLN A 252 15.77 -10.95 0.33
CA GLN A 252 15.28 -10.59 1.66
C GLN A 252 15.98 -9.31 2.11
N TYR A 253 15.22 -8.23 2.23
CA TYR A 253 15.72 -6.99 2.81
C TYR A 253 15.38 -6.97 4.30
N LYS A 254 16.41 -6.75 5.11
CA LYS A 254 16.30 -6.70 6.57
C LYS A 254 16.72 -5.33 7.07
N CYS A 255 15.75 -4.56 7.53
CA CYS A 255 15.97 -3.17 7.86
C CYS A 255 15.63 -2.92 9.34
N PRO A 256 16.60 -2.48 10.18
CA PRO A 256 16.31 -2.13 11.56
C PRO A 256 15.53 -0.80 11.59
N VAL A 257 14.28 -0.86 12.04
CA VAL A 257 13.37 0.30 12.09
C VAL A 257 13.63 1.12 13.35
N ILE A 258 13.83 0.44 14.49
CA ILE A 258 14.16 1.04 15.78
C ILE A 258 15.19 0.16 16.47
N SER A 259 16.21 0.76 17.09
CA SER A 259 17.10 0.05 18.00
C SER A 259 17.40 0.88 19.23
N SER A 260 17.14 0.32 20.42
CA SER A 260 17.48 0.96 21.69
C SER A 260 18.42 0.07 22.51
N PRO A 261 19.63 0.56 22.87
CA PRO A 261 20.47 -0.11 23.84
C PRO A 261 20.03 0.23 25.27
N ARG A 262 19.83 -0.77 26.15
CA ARG A 262 19.62 -0.56 27.59
C ARG A 262 20.72 -1.24 28.42
N VAL A 263 21.18 -0.56 29.46
CA VAL A 263 22.11 -1.06 30.49
C VAL A 263 21.29 -1.62 31.65
N LEU A 264 21.59 -2.82 32.14
CA LEU A 264 20.83 -3.46 33.21
C LEU A 264 21.19 -2.91 34.59
N THR A 265 20.18 -2.54 35.37
CA THR A 265 20.19 -2.55 36.84
C THR A 265 19.21 -3.62 37.32
N ARG A 266 19.59 -4.44 38.31
CA ARG A 266 18.84 -5.63 38.76
C ARG A 266 17.35 -5.30 39.07
N GLY A 267 16.42 -6.07 38.49
CA GLY A 267 14.99 -6.04 38.83
C GLY A 267 14.08 -6.40 37.65
N ARG A 268 12.88 -6.93 37.93
CA ARG A 268 11.81 -7.14 36.92
C ARG A 268 11.52 -5.80 36.24
N PHE A 269 11.70 -5.71 34.92
CA PHE A 269 11.37 -4.52 34.16
C PHE A 269 9.93 -4.61 33.64
N ARG A 270 9.12 -3.61 34.00
CA ARG A 270 7.84 -3.33 33.34
C ARG A 270 8.00 -2.03 32.55
N CYS A 271 7.49 -2.07 31.32
CA CYS A 271 7.26 -0.95 30.42
C CYS A 271 8.49 -0.36 29.69
N SER A 272 8.48 -0.54 28.37
CA SER A 272 9.17 0.32 27.43
C SER A 272 8.16 0.75 26.37
N CYS A 273 7.56 1.93 26.53
CA CYS A 273 6.79 2.58 25.47
C CYS A 273 7.78 3.19 24.47
N PHE A 274 7.60 2.90 23.18
CA PHE A 274 8.43 3.46 22.10
C PHE A 274 7.63 4.50 21.32
N ASP A 275 8.04 5.77 21.33
CA ASP A 275 7.39 6.83 20.55
C ASP A 275 8.04 6.91 19.14
N SER A 276 7.26 6.65 18.08
CA SER A 276 7.77 6.44 16.72
C SER A 276 7.92 7.75 15.94
N ARG A 277 8.67 8.74 16.47
CA ARG A 277 8.85 10.07 15.86
C ARG A 277 10.23 10.29 15.24
N SER A 278 10.70 9.40 14.37
CA SER A 278 11.89 9.67 13.54
C SER A 278 11.67 9.21 12.09
N PRO A 279 12.13 9.97 11.08
CA PRO A 279 11.96 9.60 9.68
C PRO A 279 12.76 8.33 9.39
N PHE A 280 12.03 7.24 9.10
CA PHE A 280 12.59 5.91 8.87
C PHE A 280 13.40 5.89 7.56
N ARG A 281 14.51 5.14 7.53
CA ARG A 281 15.38 4.95 6.36
C ARG A 281 15.36 3.48 5.96
N ALA A 282 15.32 3.21 4.65
CA ALA A 282 15.31 1.87 4.07
C ALA A 282 14.17 0.97 4.58
N SER A 283 12.93 1.48 4.62
CA SER A 283 11.75 0.71 5.06
C SER A 283 10.83 0.43 3.88
N CYS A 284 10.04 -0.65 3.90
CA CYS A 284 8.85 -0.72 3.06
C CYS A 284 7.95 0.42 3.52
N PHE A 285 7.78 1.41 2.65
CA PHE A 285 6.81 2.46 2.84
C PHE A 285 5.56 2.10 2.08
N ASP A 286 4.42 2.25 2.73
CA ASP A 286 3.18 2.44 2.01
C ASP A 286 3.37 3.66 1.09
N SER A 287 3.13 3.45 -0.21
CA SER A 287 3.51 4.38 -1.27
C SER A 287 3.12 5.83 -0.94
N ARG A 288 4.12 6.70 -0.73
CA ARG A 288 4.06 8.14 -0.36
C ARG A 288 2.70 8.59 0.21
N SER A 289 2.50 8.33 1.50
CA SER A 289 1.74 9.13 2.50
C SER A 289 0.97 8.21 3.46
N PHE A 290 1.50 8.05 4.69
CA PHE A 290 0.86 7.49 5.90
C PHE A 290 0.40 6.01 5.77
N HIS A 291 0.14 5.18 6.78
CA HIS A 291 0.61 5.00 8.16
C HIS A 291 0.08 3.59 8.58
N ARG A 292 0.59 2.46 8.05
CA ARG A 292 0.40 1.13 8.69
C ARG A 292 1.43 0.08 8.24
N LEU A 293 1.90 -0.71 9.21
CA LEU A 293 2.80 -1.86 9.06
C LEU A 293 2.14 -2.91 9.92
N VAL A 294 1.77 -4.01 9.30
CA VAL A 294 1.52 -5.26 10.00
C VAL A 294 2.91 -5.81 10.32
N PHE A 295 3.21 -5.97 11.61
CA PHE A 295 4.44 -6.64 12.07
C PHE A 295 4.28 -8.15 11.99
#